data_AF-A0A3S2VN49-F1
#
_entry.id   AF-A0A3S2VN49-F1
#
_cell.length_a   1.000
_cell.length_b   1.000
_cell.length_c   1.000
_cell.angle_alpha   90.00
_cell.angle_beta   90.00
_cell.angle_gamma   90.00
#
_symmetry.space_group_name_H-M   'P 1'
#
loop_
_entity.id
_entity.type
_entity.pdbx_description
1 polymer ?
#
loop_
_entity_poly.entity_id
_entity_poly.type
_entity_poly.pdbx_seq_one_letter_code
_entity_poly.pdbx_strand_id
1 'polypeptide(L)'
;MKNHFGELSVPQQHKYFTLKAIYGDEAIKIVQVLDDRGRNSYTAFIDKMNMWLGDLSEDDRALYNELYSVFVLGVKYTTNEIIEKVTQARVKLGLDFYRSKVRQRCESVFFNMFAVEDKTESTVVDGNSVMQHVGYVPLAMTKPPHVN
;
A
#
# COMPACT_ATOMS: atom_id res chain seq x y z
N MET A 1 -22.19 -11.34 -4.80
CA MET A 1 -21.20 -10.94 -3.77
C MET A 1 -21.88 -11.02 -2.41
N LYS A 2 -21.28 -11.67 -1.41
CA LYS A 2 -21.81 -11.62 -0.04
C LYS A 2 -21.68 -10.18 0.47
N ASN A 3 -22.75 -9.67 1.05
CA ASN A 3 -22.80 -8.29 1.53
C ASN A 3 -22.08 -8.20 2.89
N HIS A 4 -20.75 -8.05 2.87
CA HIS A 4 -19.90 -8.03 4.07
C HIS A 4 -20.09 -6.76 4.94
N PHE A 5 -20.96 -5.84 4.52
CA PHE A 5 -21.22 -4.60 5.26
C PHE A 5 -21.77 -4.86 6.67
N GLY A 6 -22.59 -5.90 6.83
CA GLY A 6 -23.14 -6.29 8.14
C GLY A 6 -22.09 -6.81 9.12
N GLU A 7 -20.88 -7.12 8.65
CA GLU A 7 -19.76 -7.59 9.47
C GLU A 7 -18.86 -6.43 9.95
N LEU A 8 -19.10 -5.21 9.46
CA LEU A 8 -18.35 -4.02 9.86
C LEU A 8 -18.86 -3.46 11.19
N SER A 9 -17.94 -3.08 12.07
CA SER A 9 -18.24 -2.26 13.25
C SER A 9 -18.79 -0.89 12.86
N VAL A 10 -19.52 -0.22 13.75
CA VAL A 10 -20.08 1.13 13.48
C VAL A 10 -19.02 2.13 12.99
N PRO A 11 -17.81 2.22 13.59
CA PRO A 11 -16.75 3.08 13.06
C PRO A 11 -16.30 2.70 11.65
N GLN A 12 -16.22 1.40 11.34
CA GLN A 12 -15.87 0.92 10.00
C GLN A 12 -16.97 1.26 8.98
N GLN A 13 -18.25 1.20 9.35
CA GLN A 13 -19.35 1.61 8.48
C GLN A 13 -19.26 3.09 8.10
N HIS A 14 -18.92 3.98 9.05
CA HIS A 14 -18.69 5.40 8.76
C HIS A 14 -17.51 5.62 7.80
N LYS A 15 -16.39 4.91 8.00
CA LYS A 15 -15.24 4.93 7.08
C LYS A 15 -15.66 4.44 5.69
N TYR A 16 -16.48 3.38 5.63
CA TYR A 16 -16.99 2.81 4.38
C TYR A 16 -17.83 3.82 3.59
N PHE A 17 -18.79 4.50 4.23
CA PHE A 17 -19.62 5.48 3.52
C PHE A 17 -18.80 6.63 2.94
N THR A 18 -17.77 7.09 3.65
CA THR A 18 -16.84 8.11 3.15
C THR A 18 -16.08 7.61 1.92
N LEU A 19 -15.48 6.41 2.01
CA LEU A 19 -14.66 5.86 0.93
C LEU A 19 -15.48 5.34 -0.26
N LYS A 20 -16.74 4.93 -0.04
CA LYS A 20 -17.63 4.41 -1.09
C LYS A 20 -17.86 5.41 -2.21
N ALA A 21 -17.96 6.70 -1.88
CA ALA A 21 -18.12 7.75 -2.87
C ALA A 21 -16.93 7.86 -3.85
N ILE A 22 -15.74 7.35 -3.45
CA ILE A 22 -14.48 7.46 -4.19
C ILE A 22 -14.10 6.12 -4.83
N TYR A 23 -14.21 5.03 -4.07
CA TYR A 23 -13.75 3.68 -4.47
C TYR A 23 -14.90 2.74 -4.84
N GLY A 24 -16.16 3.18 -4.74
CA GLY A 24 -17.32 2.34 -4.96
C GLY A 24 -17.34 1.14 -4.01
N ASP A 25 -17.63 -0.04 -4.55
CA ASP A 25 -17.74 -1.27 -3.75
C ASP A 25 -16.39 -1.75 -3.20
N GLU A 26 -15.27 -1.34 -3.78
CA GLU A 26 -13.93 -1.68 -3.27
C GLU A 26 -13.61 -1.01 -1.92
N ALA A 27 -14.37 0.03 -1.54
CA ALA A 27 -14.27 0.68 -0.24
C ALA A 27 -14.41 -0.31 0.93
N ILE A 28 -15.18 -1.39 0.76
CA ILE A 28 -15.35 -2.38 1.81
C ILE A 28 -14.05 -3.11 2.12
N LYS A 29 -13.29 -3.50 1.10
CA LYS A 29 -12.01 -4.20 1.26
C LYS A 29 -10.97 -3.27 1.86
N ILE A 30 -10.98 -2.00 1.45
CA ILE A 30 -10.12 -0.98 2.05
C ILE A 30 -10.40 -0.90 3.55
N VAL A 31 -11.65 -0.68 3.96
CA VAL A 31 -12.00 -0.53 5.38
C VAL A 31 -11.64 -1.75 6.23
N GLN A 32 -11.74 -2.95 5.66
CA GLN A 32 -11.36 -4.19 6.35
C GLN A 32 -9.86 -4.29 6.65
N VAL A 33 -9.01 -3.58 5.90
CA VAL A 33 -7.55 -3.61 6.06
C VAL A 33 -6.99 -2.38 6.76
N LEU A 34 -7.86 -1.43 7.11
CA LEU A 34 -7.46 -0.23 7.84
C LEU A 34 -7.45 -0.50 9.34
N ASP A 35 -6.35 -0.10 9.96
CA ASP A 35 -6.13 -0.18 11.39
C ASP A 35 -6.50 1.14 12.09
N ASP A 36 -6.44 1.14 13.42
CA ASP A 36 -6.59 2.37 14.20
C ASP A 36 -5.32 3.22 14.20
N ARG A 37 -4.14 2.62 14.03
CA ARG A 37 -2.83 3.29 14.11
C ARG A 37 -1.84 2.74 13.08
N GLY A 38 -0.77 3.48 12.82
CA GLY A 38 0.30 3.07 11.91
C GLY A 38 0.03 3.38 10.44
N ARG A 39 0.76 2.71 9.54
CA ARG A 39 0.77 3.01 8.09
C ARG A 39 -0.54 2.71 7.36
N ASN A 40 -1.37 1.84 7.92
CA ASN A 40 -2.72 1.55 7.43
C ASN A 40 -3.80 2.23 8.26
N SER A 41 -3.44 3.18 9.13
CA SER A 41 -4.48 3.96 9.82
C SER A 41 -5.36 4.69 8.81
N TYR A 42 -6.63 4.89 9.16
CA TYR A 42 -7.55 5.65 8.31
C TYR A 42 -6.98 7.02 7.92
N THR A 43 -6.39 7.74 8.88
CA THR A 43 -5.72 9.03 8.62
C THR A 43 -4.59 8.88 7.61
N ALA A 44 -3.67 7.93 7.81
CA ALA A 44 -2.57 7.71 6.87
C ALA A 44 -3.06 7.31 5.47
N PHE A 45 -4.14 6.53 5.37
CA PHE A 45 -4.74 6.18 4.08
C PHE A 45 -5.32 7.42 3.38
N ILE A 46 -6.05 8.26 4.11
CA ILE A 46 -6.59 9.51 3.59
C ILE A 46 -5.47 10.47 3.16
N ASP A 47 -4.37 10.57 3.91
CA ASP A 47 -3.23 11.41 3.53
C ASP A 47 -2.59 10.95 2.21
N LYS A 48 -2.40 9.63 2.03
CA LYS A 48 -1.91 9.06 0.77
C LYS A 48 -2.89 9.26 -0.38
N MET A 49 -4.19 9.14 -0.13
CA MET A 49 -5.22 9.43 -1.13
C MET A 49 -5.23 10.91 -1.51
N ASN A 50 -5.10 11.82 -0.55
CA ASN A 50 -5.04 13.26 -0.79
C ASN A 50 -3.79 13.65 -1.56
N MET A 51 -2.66 12.97 -1.35
CA MET A 51 -1.47 13.12 -2.19
C MET A 51 -1.79 12.86 -3.66
N TRP A 52 -2.65 11.88 -3.99
CA TRP A 52 -3.12 11.63 -5.36
C TRP A 52 -4.04 12.71 -5.93
N LEU A 53 -4.90 13.27 -5.08
CA LEU A 53 -5.86 14.30 -5.43
C LEU A 53 -5.25 15.70 -5.49
N GLY A 54 -4.10 15.90 -4.86
CA GLY A 54 -3.32 17.14 -4.89
C GLY A 54 -2.16 17.10 -5.90
N ASP A 55 -1.20 17.97 -5.66
CA ASP A 55 -0.06 18.20 -6.56
C ASP A 55 1.10 17.23 -6.28
N LEU A 56 0.91 15.95 -6.64
CA LEU A 56 2.06 15.07 -6.90
C LEU A 56 2.93 15.67 -8.01
N SER A 57 4.26 15.61 -7.81
CA SER A 57 5.20 15.95 -8.87
C SER A 57 4.97 15.06 -10.10
N GLU A 58 5.27 15.57 -11.30
CA GLU A 58 5.13 14.79 -12.54
C GLU A 58 5.97 13.49 -12.47
N ASP A 59 7.19 13.57 -11.93
CA ASP A 59 8.08 12.43 -11.72
C ASP A 59 7.48 11.37 -10.79
N ASP A 60 6.93 11.78 -9.65
CA ASP A 60 6.32 10.84 -8.70
C ASP A 60 5.05 10.21 -9.28
N ARG A 61 4.24 11.00 -9.99
CA ARG A 61 3.04 10.51 -10.68
C ARG A 61 3.40 9.47 -11.74
N ALA A 62 4.41 9.76 -12.57
CA ALA A 62 4.91 8.83 -13.58
C ALA A 62 5.45 7.55 -12.94
N LEU A 63 6.25 7.67 -11.87
CA LEU A 63 6.80 6.54 -11.14
C LEU A 63 5.72 5.65 -10.54
N TYR A 64 4.74 6.23 -9.85
CA TYR A 64 3.67 5.46 -9.24
C TYR A 64 2.78 4.78 -10.29
N ASN A 65 2.48 5.45 -11.41
CA ASN A 65 1.72 4.87 -12.50
C ASN A 65 2.43 3.67 -13.13
N GLU A 66 3.74 3.78 -13.37
CA GLU A 66 4.55 2.66 -13.82
C GLU A 66 4.47 1.50 -12.80
N LEU A 67 4.65 1.78 -11.51
CA LEU A 67 4.67 0.75 -10.47
C LEU A 67 3.33 0.06 -10.22
N TYR A 68 2.19 0.71 -10.47
CA TYR A 68 0.87 0.06 -10.37
C TYR A 68 0.69 -1.06 -11.40
N SER A 69 1.43 -1.02 -12.52
CA SER A 69 1.43 -2.12 -13.49
C SER A 69 2.33 -3.30 -13.07
N VAL A 70 3.19 -3.10 -12.06
CA VAL A 70 4.23 -4.05 -11.64
C VAL A 70 3.85 -4.79 -10.35
N PHE A 71 3.20 -4.10 -9.41
CA PHE A 71 2.76 -4.70 -8.14
C PHE A 71 1.33 -5.22 -8.24
N VAL A 72 1.14 -6.47 -7.81
CA VAL A 72 -0.15 -7.17 -7.85
C VAL A 72 -0.71 -7.28 -6.43
N LEU A 73 -1.99 -6.90 -6.26
CA LEU A 73 -2.67 -7.04 -4.98
C LEU A 73 -2.72 -8.51 -4.54
N GLY A 74 -2.54 -8.75 -3.24
CA GLY A 74 -2.54 -10.09 -2.65
C GLY A 74 -1.23 -10.88 -2.83
N VAL A 75 -0.24 -10.36 -3.55
CA VAL A 75 1.07 -11.00 -3.72
C VAL A 75 2.06 -10.50 -2.67
N LYS A 76 2.80 -11.42 -2.02
CA LYS A 76 3.86 -11.08 -1.06
C LYS A 76 5.09 -10.55 -1.81
N TYR A 77 5.60 -9.41 -1.36
CA TYR A 77 6.88 -8.86 -1.80
C TYR A 77 7.82 -8.65 -0.61
N THR A 78 9.03 -9.15 -0.74
CA THR A 78 10.14 -8.84 0.17
C THR A 78 10.61 -7.40 -0.03
N THR A 79 11.34 -6.86 0.95
CA THR A 79 12.01 -5.56 0.81
C THR A 79 12.90 -5.50 -0.44
N ASN A 80 13.63 -6.58 -0.75
CA ASN A 80 14.54 -6.59 -1.90
C ASN A 80 13.78 -6.51 -3.23
N GLU A 81 12.68 -7.25 -3.37
CA GLU A 81 11.83 -7.18 -4.57
C GLU A 81 11.20 -5.80 -4.74
N ILE A 82 10.79 -5.15 -3.64
CA ILE A 82 10.31 -3.76 -3.68
C ILE A 82 11.40 -2.82 -4.18
N ILE A 83 12.61 -2.91 -3.62
CA ILE A 83 13.75 -2.08 -4.05
C ILE A 83 14.06 -2.31 -5.52
N GLU A 84 14.08 -3.55 -5.97
CA GLU A 84 14.37 -3.91 -7.36
C GLU A 84 13.33 -3.28 -8.31
N LYS A 85 12.04 -3.50 -8.04
CA LYS A 85 10.95 -2.98 -8.87
C LYS A 85 10.92 -1.46 -8.93
N VAL A 86 11.09 -0.80 -7.78
CA VAL A 86 11.16 0.67 -7.72
C VAL A 86 12.36 1.19 -8.50
N THR A 87 13.53 0.56 -8.32
CA THR A 87 14.75 0.95 -9.05
C THR A 87 14.59 0.78 -10.57
N GLN A 88 14.04 -0.35 -11.01
CA GLN A 88 13.78 -0.62 -12.43
C GLN A 88 12.82 0.40 -13.04
N ALA A 89 11.73 0.74 -12.33
CA ALA A 89 10.78 1.75 -12.80
C ALA A 89 11.46 3.14 -12.91
N ARG A 90 12.28 3.53 -11.93
CA ARG A 90 13.04 4.80 -11.99
C ARG A 90 13.98 4.84 -13.20
N VAL A 91 14.72 3.77 -13.46
CA VAL A 91 15.61 3.66 -14.63
C VAL A 91 14.83 3.80 -15.93
N LYS A 92 13.70 3.09 -16.05
CA LYS A 92 12.84 3.13 -17.24
C LYS A 92 12.34 4.55 -17.53
N LEU A 93 12.07 5.32 -16.49
CA LEU A 93 11.57 6.69 -16.57
C LEU A 93 12.69 7.75 -16.65
N GLY A 94 13.96 7.36 -16.62
CA GLY A 94 15.09 8.30 -16.63
C GLY A 94 15.27 9.09 -15.33
N LEU A 95 14.70 8.62 -14.22
CA LEU A 95 14.79 9.27 -12.91
C LEU A 95 16.09 8.90 -12.20
N ASP A 96 16.67 9.86 -11.47
CA ASP A 96 17.87 9.65 -10.67
C ASP A 96 17.70 8.52 -9.64
N PHE A 97 18.78 7.78 -9.38
CA PHE A 97 18.79 6.82 -8.28
C PHE A 97 18.75 7.51 -6.92
N TYR A 98 18.19 6.82 -5.93
CA TYR A 98 18.34 7.24 -4.54
C TYR A 98 19.79 7.10 -4.10
N ARG A 99 20.43 8.21 -3.72
CA ARG A 99 21.84 8.21 -3.26
C ARG A 99 22.00 7.77 -1.80
N SER A 100 20.94 7.86 -1.01
CA SER A 100 20.94 7.49 0.41
C SER A 100 19.58 6.99 0.84
N LYS A 101 19.54 6.18 1.90
CA LYS A 101 18.32 5.59 2.46
C LYS A 101 17.48 4.84 1.42
N VAL A 102 18.13 4.16 0.46
CA VAL A 102 17.50 3.49 -0.69
C VAL A 102 16.33 2.62 -0.26
N ARG A 103 16.58 1.72 0.71
CA ARG A 103 15.55 0.86 1.29
C ARG A 103 14.33 1.65 1.77
N GLN A 104 14.54 2.60 2.67
CA GLN A 104 13.45 3.39 3.27
C GLN A 104 12.66 4.16 2.21
N ARG A 105 13.34 4.72 1.19
CA ARG A 105 12.70 5.47 0.11
C ARG A 105 11.88 4.56 -0.79
N CYS A 106 12.41 3.41 -1.20
CA CYS A 106 11.67 2.45 -2.02
C CYS A 106 10.48 1.84 -1.25
N GLU A 107 10.65 1.49 0.02
CA GLU A 107 9.54 1.04 0.87
C GLU A 107 8.50 2.15 1.06
N SER A 108 8.91 3.41 1.22
CA SER A 108 7.99 4.55 1.31
C SER A 108 7.18 4.73 0.03
N VAL A 109 7.79 4.59 -1.15
CA VAL A 109 7.07 4.61 -2.44
C VAL A 109 5.98 3.53 -2.43
N PHE A 110 6.34 2.29 -2.09
CA PHE A 110 5.40 1.19 -2.02
C PHE A 110 4.27 1.43 -1.01
N PHE A 111 4.60 1.88 0.21
CA PHE A 111 3.61 2.16 1.25
C PHE A 111 2.73 3.37 0.96
N ASN A 112 3.18 4.32 0.15
CA ASN A 112 2.36 5.44 -0.30
C ASN A 112 1.33 5.00 -1.34
N MET A 113 1.64 3.96 -2.13
CA MET A 113 0.76 3.42 -3.17
C MET A 113 -0.30 2.44 -2.64
N PHE A 114 -0.03 1.77 -1.51
CA PHE A 114 -0.90 0.69 -1.03
C PHE A 114 -1.20 0.74 0.47
N ALA A 115 -2.38 0.24 0.85
CA ALA A 115 -2.60 -0.35 2.16
C ALA A 115 -1.95 -1.74 2.18
N VAL A 116 -1.12 -2.03 3.18
CA VAL A 116 -0.21 -3.20 3.16
C VAL A 116 -0.32 -4.03 4.42
N GLU A 117 -0.38 -5.35 4.27
CA GLU A 117 -0.28 -6.28 5.40
C GLU A 117 1.16 -6.73 5.58
N ASP A 118 1.65 -6.71 6.81
CA ASP A 118 2.92 -7.33 7.17
C ASP A 118 2.79 -8.84 7.24
N LYS A 119 3.68 -9.55 6.55
CA LYS A 119 3.78 -11.00 6.68
C LYS A 119 4.94 -11.35 7.58
N THR A 120 4.64 -12.19 8.55
CA THR A 120 5.60 -12.81 9.46
C THR A 120 5.52 -14.32 9.32
N GLU A 121 6.65 -15.00 9.40
CA GLU A 121 6.75 -16.45 9.40
C GLU A 121 7.44 -16.89 10.70
N SER A 122 7.01 -18.02 11.24
CA SER A 122 7.63 -18.62 12.43
C SER A 122 8.86 -19.41 12.00
N THR A 123 10.03 -19.04 12.50
CA THR A 123 11.28 -19.77 12.29
C THR A 123 11.80 -20.29 13.64
N VAL A 124 12.42 -21.47 13.62
CA VAL A 124 13.04 -22.05 14.83
C VAL A 124 14.51 -21.64 14.86
N VAL A 125 14.89 -20.86 15.87
CA VAL A 125 16.27 -20.45 16.12
C VAL A 125 16.66 -20.96 17.51
N ASP A 126 17.67 -21.83 17.58
CA ASP A 126 18.15 -22.44 18.84
C ASP A 126 17.04 -23.09 19.69
N GLY A 127 16.08 -23.76 19.02
CA GLY A 127 14.96 -24.43 19.68
C GLY A 127 13.79 -23.52 20.09
N ASN A 128 13.90 -22.20 19.89
CA ASN A 128 12.85 -21.24 20.17
C ASN A 128 12.14 -20.80 18.88
N SER A 129 10.81 -20.69 18.93
CA SER A 129 10.01 -20.13 17.84
C SER A 129 10.12 -18.61 17.85
N VAL A 130 10.63 -18.03 16.78
CA VAL A 130 10.77 -16.59 16.58
C VAL A 130 9.92 -16.19 15.37
N MET A 131 9.09 -15.16 15.53
CA MET A 131 8.35 -14.58 14.41
C MET A 131 9.26 -13.63 13.66
N GLN A 132 9.59 -13.97 12.41
CA GLN A 132 10.41 -13.14 11.54
C GLN A 132 9.55 -12.45 10.49
N HIS A 133 9.75 -11.15 10.27
CA HIS A 133 9.12 -10.44 9.16
C HIS A 133 9.72 -10.87 7.82
N VAL A 134 8.87 -11.25 6.88
CA VAL A 134 9.25 -11.83 5.59
C VAL A 134 8.78 -11.01 4.38
N GLY A 135 8.07 -9.90 4.60
CA GLY A 135 7.67 -8.97 3.55
C GLY A 135 6.26 -8.42 3.73
N TYR A 136 5.73 -7.86 2.64
CA TYR A 136 4.50 -7.09 2.64
C TYR A 136 3.57 -7.56 1.54
N VAL A 137 2.26 -7.54 1.80
CA VAL A 137 1.22 -7.84 0.82
C VAL A 137 0.39 -6.58 0.58
N PRO A 138 0.36 -6.02 -0.64
CA PRO A 138 -0.52 -4.89 -0.93
C PRO A 138 -1.96 -5.40 -1.03
N LEU A 139 -2.85 -4.83 -0.23
CA LEU A 139 -4.24 -5.26 -0.14
C LEU A 139 -5.21 -4.33 -0.86
N ALA A 140 -4.89 -3.04 -0.90
CA ALA A 140 -5.68 -2.07 -1.64
C ALA A 140 -4.82 -0.89 -2.13
N MET A 141 -5.21 -0.32 -3.27
CA MET A 141 -4.56 0.86 -3.84
C MET A 141 -5.02 2.14 -3.13
N THR A 142 -4.12 3.09 -2.95
CA THR A 142 -4.42 4.42 -2.39
C THR A 142 -4.76 5.44 -3.48
N LYS A 143 -4.49 5.11 -4.75
CA LYS A 143 -4.89 5.91 -5.91
C LYS A 143 -6.40 5.74 -6.16
N PRO A 144 -7.18 6.83 -6.19
CA PRO A 144 -8.58 6.77 -6.59
C PRO A 144 -8.72 6.27 -8.03
N PRO A 145 -9.75 5.45 -8.34
CA PRO A 145 -9.91 4.80 -9.66
C PRO A 145 -10.13 5.78 -10.82
N HIS A 146 -10.51 7.04 -10.54
CA HIS A 146 -10.78 8.06 -11.54
C HIS A 146 -9.58 8.99 -11.82
N VAL A 147 -8.49 8.85 -11.07
CA VAL A 147 -7.28 9.65 -11.25
C VAL A 147 -6.39 8.93 -12.24
N ASN A 148 -5.86 9.62 -13.26
CA ASN A 148 -4.85 9.07 -14.17
C ASN A 148 -3.43 9.39 -13.67
#